data_AF-A0A133VHG5-F1
#
_entry.id   AF-A0A133VHG5-F1
#
_cell.length_a   1.000
_cell.length_b   1.000
_cell.length_c   1.000
_cell.angle_alpha   90.00
_cell.angle_beta   90.00
_cell.angle_gamma   90.00
#
_symmetry.space_group_name_H-M   'P 1'
#
loop_
_entity.id
_entity.type
_entity.pdbx_description
1 polymer ?
#
loop_
_entity_poly.entity_id
_entity_poly.type
_entity_poly.pdbx_seq_one_letter_code
_entity_poly.pdbx_strand_id
1 'polypeptide(L)' 'VVEFPETVEGTVDCSNPACITNTSEPVTAKFKVVNESPIQLRCLYCDRITEEKELIEQFSE' A
#
# COMPACT_ATOMS: atom_id res chain seq x y z
N VAL A 1 -17.00 -9.51 -14.83
CA VAL A 1 -17.02 -8.61 -13.65
C VAL A 1 -15.59 -8.54 -13.12
N VAL A 2 -15.05 -7.34 -12.96
CA VAL A 2 -13.73 -7.12 -12.35
C VAL A 2 -13.99 -6.75 -10.89
N GLU A 3 -13.47 -7.55 -9.97
CA GLU A 3 -13.62 -7.34 -8.53
C GLU A 3 -12.36 -6.69 -7.99
N PHE A 4 -12.50 -5.92 -6.91
CA PHE A 4 -11.36 -5.32 -6.26
C PHE A 4 -10.51 -6.42 -5.60
N PRO A 5 -9.18 -6.39 -5.73
CA PRO A 5 -8.34 -7.39 -5.09
C PRO A 5 -8.39 -7.23 -3.56
N GLU A 6 -8.40 -8.33 -2.81
CA GLU A 6 -8.31 -8.24 -1.34
C GLU A 6 -6.95 -7.74 -0.86
N THR A 7 -5.90 -7.92 -1.69
CA THR A 7 -4.52 -7.56 -1.38
C THR A 7 -3.80 -6.96 -2.57
N VAL A 8 -2.91 -6.00 -2.30
CA VAL A 8 -2.03 -5.36 -3.29
C VAL A 8 -0.58 -5.70 -2.96
N GLU A 9 0.20 -6.14 -3.94
CA GLU A 9 1.61 -6.51 -3.78
C GLU A 9 2.49 -5.82 -4.84
N GLY A 10 3.60 -5.22 -4.39
CA GLY A 10 4.66 -4.70 -5.28
C GLY A 10 4.31 -3.53 -6.19
N THR A 11 3.11 -2.94 -6.04
CA THR A 11 2.63 -1.83 -6.88
C THR A 11 2.58 -0.50 -6.13
N VAL A 12 2.55 -0.55 -4.80
CA VAL A 12 2.37 0.61 -3.91
C VAL A 12 3.48 0.60 -2.88
N ASP A 13 4.04 1.76 -2.59
CA ASP A 13 5.02 1.96 -1.52
C ASP A 13 4.33 2.32 -0.20
N CYS A 14 4.95 1.92 0.92
CA CYS A 14 4.39 2.21 2.23
C CYS A 14 4.60 3.69 2.58
N SER A 15 3.58 4.39 3.07
CA SER A 15 3.71 5.78 3.51
C SER A 15 4.49 5.95 4.82
N ASN A 16 4.95 4.86 5.45
CA ASN A 16 5.89 4.89 6.57
C ASN A 16 7.34 4.82 6.04
N PRO A 17 8.14 5.90 6.09
CA PRO A 17 9.53 5.88 5.62
C PRO A 17 10.42 4.86 6.36
N ALA A 18 10.05 4.50 7.60
CA ALA A 18 10.78 3.53 8.42
C ALA A 18 10.27 2.07 8.21
N CYS A 19 9.33 1.84 7.29
CA CYS A 19 8.86 0.48 7.01
C CYS A 19 9.97 -0.36 6.36
N ILE A 20 10.06 -1.63 6.73
CA ILE A 20 11.03 -2.58 6.17
C ILE A 20 10.94 -2.69 4.64
N THR A 21 9.74 -2.50 4.08
CA THR A 21 9.50 -2.53 2.63
C THR A 21 10.15 -1.38 1.87
N ASN A 22 10.52 -0.30 2.55
CA ASN A 22 11.15 0.89 1.98
C ASN A 22 12.68 0.89 2.20
N THR A 23 13.25 -0.25 2.58
CA THR A 23 14.68 -0.43 2.86
C THR A 23 15.33 -1.39 1.85
N SER A 24 16.62 -1.68 2.01
CA SER A 24 17.33 -2.65 1.15
C SER A 24 17.04 -4.12 1.48
N GLU A 25 16.05 -4.39 2.34
CA GLU A 25 15.63 -5.75 2.67
C GLU A 25 14.92 -6.40 1.46
N PRO A 26 15.16 -7.69 1.18
CA PRO A 26 14.61 -8.39 0.02
C PRO A 26 13.15 -8.81 0.24
N VAL A 27 12.27 -7.85 0.55
CA VAL A 27 10.84 -8.06 0.82
C VAL A 27 9.97 -7.20 -0.08
N THR A 28 8.93 -7.80 -0.67
CA THR A 28 7.95 -7.07 -1.48
C THR A 28 6.91 -6.41 -0.58
N ALA A 29 6.57 -5.14 -0.83
CA ALA A 29 5.50 -4.47 -0.13
C ALA A 29 4.16 -5.18 -0.37
N LYS A 30 3.42 -5.45 0.71
CA LYS A 30 2.12 -6.14 0.69
C LYS A 30 1.12 -5.37 1.53
N PHE A 31 -0.07 -5.20 0.98
CA PHE A 31 -1.16 -4.46 1.60
C PHE A 31 -2.45 -5.25 1.55
N LYS A 32 -3.26 -5.10 2.59
CA LYS A 32 -4.66 -5.51 2.59
C LYS A 32 -5.54 -4.31 2.27
N VAL A 33 -6.51 -4.49 1.38
CA VAL A 33 -7.54 -3.49 1.13
C VAL A 33 -8.50 -3.51 2.32
N VAL A 34 -8.58 -2.40 3.05
CA VAL A 34 -9.45 -2.29 4.23
C VAL A 34 -10.65 -1.39 4.00
N ASN A 35 -10.61 -0.57 2.95
CA ASN A 35 -11.74 0.22 2.46
C ASN A 35 -11.54 0.46 0.96
N GLU A 36 -12.61 0.40 0.18
CA GLU A 36 -12.57 0.60 -1.28
C GLU A 36 -12.97 2.04 -1.68
N SER A 37 -13.68 2.77 -0.81
CA SER A 37 -14.10 4.14 -1.09
C SER A 37 -14.29 4.96 0.21
N PRO A 38 -13.36 5.86 0.55
CA PRO A 38 -12.07 6.09 -0.12
C PRO A 38 -11.16 4.87 0.00
N ILE A 39 -10.28 4.67 -0.98
CA ILE A 39 -9.34 3.54 -0.96
C ILE A 39 -8.39 3.68 0.25
N GLN A 40 -8.28 2.62 1.04
CA GLN A 40 -7.36 2.55 2.17
C GLN A 40 -6.64 1.20 2.17
N LEU A 41 -5.31 1.26 2.22
CA LEU A 41 -4.45 0.08 2.16
C LEU A 41 -3.68 -0.08 3.47
N ARG A 42 -3.88 -1.21 4.16
CA ARG A 42 -3.13 -1.54 5.38
C ARG A 42 -1.87 -2.32 5.03
N CYS A 43 -0.71 -1.77 5.36
CA CYS A 43 0.57 -2.48 5.20
C CYS A 43 0.61 -3.71 6.10
N LEU A 44 0.95 -4.88 5.55
CA LEU A 44 1.05 -6.13 6.30
C LEU A 44 2.31 -6.23 7.18
N TYR A 45 3.22 -5.25 7.10
CA TYR A 45 4.49 -5.25 7.84
C TYR A 45 4.47 -4.28 9.02
N CYS A 46 4.06 -3.03 8.81
CA CYS A 46 4.06 -2.00 9.85
C CYS A 46 2.65 -1.56 10.31
N ASP A 47 1.60 -2.21 9.80
CA ASP A 47 0.19 -1.92 10.09
C ASP A 47 -0.32 -0.51 9.75
N ARG A 48 0.52 0.35 9.17
CA ARG A 48 0.12 1.70 8.73
C ARG A 48 -0.90 1.62 7.61
N ILE A 49 -1.86 2.54 7.65
CA ILE A 49 -2.80 2.80 6.55
C ILE A 49 -2.15 3.80 5.58
N THR A 50 -2.01 3.40 4.32
CA THR A 50 -1.76 4.33 3.22
C THR A 50 -3.11 4.82 2.69
N GLU A 51 -3.34 6.13 2.75
CA GLU A 51 -4.59 6.76 2.31
C GLU A 51 -4.61 7.06 0.81
N GLU A 52 -5.80 7.19 0.23
CA GLU A 52 -6.02 7.53 -1.19
C GLU A 52 -5.12 8.67 -1.70
N LYS A 53 -4.98 9.74 -0.92
CA LYS A 53 -4.13 10.87 -1.28
C LYS A 53 -2.65 10.46 -1.43
N GLU A 54 -2.13 9.69 -0.48
CA GLU A 54 -0.74 9.21 -0.51
C GLU A 54 -0.52 8.23 -1.67
N LEU A 55 -1.55 7.46 -2.05
CA LEU A 55 -1.51 6.61 -3.25
C LEU A 55 -1.44 7.45 -4.52
N ILE A 56 -2.31 8.45 -4.65
CA ILE A 56 -2.35 9.33 -5.83
C ILE A 56 -1.01 10.02 -6.03
N GLU A 57 -0.37 10.48 -4.96
CA GLU A 57 0.97 11.11 -5.01
C GLU A 57 2.05 10.17 -5.59
N GLN A 58 1.93 8.85 -5.43
CA GLN A 58 2.89 7.87 -5.97
C GLN A 58 2.76 7.64 -7.49
N PHE A 59 1.59 7.94 -8.07
CA PHE A 59 1.30 7.73 -9.50
C PHE A 59 1.11 9.05 -10.28
N SER A 60 1.33 10.19 -9.63
CA SER A 60 1.23 11.50 -10.26
C SER A 60 2.58 11.86 -10.90
N GLU A 61 2.67 11.73 -12.22
CA GLU A 61 3.72 12.35 -13.07
C GLU A 61 3.30 13.73 -13.57
#